data_AF-A0A7S3SC32-F1
#
_entry.id   AF-A0A7S3SC32-F1
#
_cell.length_a   1.000
_cell.length_b   1.000
_cell.length_c   1.000
_cell.angle_alpha   90.00
_cell.angle_beta   90.00
_cell.angle_gamma   90.00
#
_symmetry.space_group_name_H-M   'P 1'
#
loop_
_entity.id
_entity.type
_entity.pdbx_description
1 polymer ?
#
loop_
_entity_poly.entity_id
_entity_poly.type
_entity_poly.pdbx_seq_one_letter_code
_entity_poly.pdbx_strand_id
1 'polypeptide(L)'
;ITGASCSGKTTLARLLVQRLARTVSVEHVEQDNHRRRSSHNRLPDGRKTWEGPQFTDFAKLHASLLDARSCCACVVVDGYLLLDCLPETRQLFDHILWVECSKELVATRRQARKNGRGDFPTQCYRDAREYVEAAVWPAHEAYVSRVEGMSACERLPAGEGEDQRLQRALRLFDGWLGERSHAAAPSGGGGVRARGARQYIECPYKHKEAAKALGARWDAGQKRWYAPSDLGPAQREALLAAAR
;
A
#
# COMPACT_ATOMS: atom_id res chain seq x y z
N ILE A 1 -6.18 -1.10 4.71
CA ILE A 1 -6.03 0.14 5.50
C ILE A 1 -6.42 1.33 4.61
N THR A 2 -7.46 2.08 4.95
CA THR A 2 -7.98 3.19 4.14
C THR A 2 -8.05 4.50 4.93
N GLY A 3 -8.21 5.62 4.24
CA GLY A 3 -8.38 6.95 4.83
C GLY A 3 -8.00 8.06 3.85
N ALA A 4 -8.19 9.32 4.27
CA ALA A 4 -7.86 10.48 3.44
C ALA A 4 -6.39 10.47 2.96
N SER A 5 -6.11 11.17 1.86
CA SER A 5 -4.74 11.52 1.47
C SER A 5 -4.03 12.22 2.66
N CYS A 6 -2.77 11.89 2.94
CA CYS A 6 -2.01 12.35 4.13
C CYS A 6 -2.57 11.95 5.53
N SER A 7 -3.49 10.99 5.66
CA SER A 7 -4.04 10.58 6.98
C SER A 7 -3.09 9.77 7.89
N GLY A 8 -1.99 9.23 7.33
CA GLY A 8 -1.06 8.34 8.03
C GLY A 8 -1.26 6.84 7.74
N LYS A 9 -2.18 6.49 6.84
CA LYS A 9 -2.46 5.11 6.40
C LYS A 9 -1.22 4.31 5.96
N THR A 10 -0.36 4.90 5.13
CA THR A 10 0.86 4.23 4.64
C THR A 10 1.89 4.02 5.74
N THR A 11 1.98 4.96 6.70
CA THR A 11 2.83 4.80 7.88
C THR A 11 2.37 3.60 8.71
N LEU A 12 1.06 3.54 9.03
CA LEU A 12 0.49 2.40 9.75
C LEU A 12 0.71 1.07 9.01
N ALA A 13 0.49 1.05 7.70
CA ALA A 13 0.70 -0.15 6.88
C ALA A 13 2.15 -0.66 6.96
N ARG A 14 3.13 0.23 6.82
CA ARG A 14 4.55 -0.13 6.89
C ARG A 14 4.94 -0.66 8.27
N LEU A 15 4.48 -0.01 9.34
CA LEU A 15 4.73 -0.46 10.71
C LEU A 15 4.12 -1.84 10.97
N LEU A 16 2.89 -2.06 10.49
CA LEU A 16 2.19 -3.34 10.63
C LEU A 16 2.92 -4.45 9.85
N VAL A 17 3.29 -4.20 8.60
CA VAL A 17 4.06 -5.14 7.76
C VAL A 17 5.39 -5.49 8.44
N GLN A 18 6.14 -4.48 8.91
CA GLN A 18 7.41 -4.69 9.60
C GLN A 18 7.25 -5.57 10.85
N ARG A 19 6.14 -5.43 11.58
CA ARG A 19 5.88 -6.24 12.76
C ARG A 19 5.49 -7.67 12.41
N LEU A 20 4.53 -7.85 11.49
CA LEU A 20 4.02 -9.16 11.08
C LEU A 20 5.06 -10.00 10.35
N ALA A 21 5.95 -9.36 9.57
CA ALA A 21 7.03 -10.03 8.84
C ALA A 21 8.06 -10.74 9.73
N ARG A 22 8.02 -10.51 11.05
CA ARG A 22 8.84 -11.24 12.02
C ARG A 22 8.33 -12.66 12.29
N THR A 23 7.08 -12.95 11.92
CA THR A 23 6.40 -14.21 12.27
C THR A 23 5.85 -14.93 11.05
N VAL A 24 5.36 -14.19 10.04
CA VAL A 24 4.74 -14.75 8.83
C VAL A 24 5.26 -14.07 7.57
N SER A 25 5.08 -14.68 6.39
CA SER A 25 5.29 -13.98 5.12
C SER A 25 4.20 -12.94 4.91
N VAL A 26 4.61 -11.70 4.63
CA VAL A 26 3.71 -10.56 4.45
C VAL A 26 4.09 -9.79 3.19
N GLU A 27 3.10 -9.47 2.36
CA GLU A 27 3.26 -8.57 1.23
C GLU A 27 2.56 -7.23 1.49
N HIS A 28 3.22 -6.13 1.15
CA HIS A 28 2.64 -4.78 1.21
C HIS A 28 2.29 -4.30 -0.19
N VAL A 29 0.99 -4.08 -0.44
CA VAL A 29 0.48 -3.56 -1.71
C VAL A 29 0.03 -2.10 -1.53
N GLU A 30 0.80 -1.15 -2.07
CA GLU A 30 0.43 0.27 -2.07
C GLU A 30 -0.48 0.60 -3.27
N GLN A 31 -1.67 1.17 -3.03
CA GLN A 31 -2.60 1.60 -4.09
C GLN A 31 -1.94 2.61 -5.05
N ASP A 32 -1.06 3.46 -4.55
CA ASP A 32 -0.39 4.51 -5.34
C ASP A 32 0.51 3.95 -6.46
N ASN A 33 0.94 2.69 -6.36
CA ASN A 33 1.67 2.00 -7.44
C ASN A 33 0.77 1.61 -8.64
N HIS A 34 -0.54 1.76 -8.48
CA HIS A 34 -1.57 1.38 -9.45
C HIS A 34 -2.27 2.61 -10.04
N ARG A 35 -1.64 3.79 -9.98
CA ARG A 35 -2.22 5.02 -10.55
C ARG A 35 -2.26 4.98 -12.07
N ARG A 36 -3.39 5.40 -12.65
CA ARG A 36 -3.50 5.69 -14.08
C ARG A 36 -2.70 6.94 -14.40
N ARG A 37 -1.77 6.85 -15.36
CA ARG A 37 -1.05 8.03 -15.88
C ARG A 37 -2.00 8.81 -16.78
N SER A 38 -2.48 9.96 -16.32
CA SER A 38 -3.31 10.87 -17.11
C SER A 38 -2.85 12.30 -16.90
N SER A 39 -2.60 13.01 -18.00
CA SER A 39 -2.25 14.44 -18.02
C SER A 39 -3.46 15.36 -17.83
N HIS A 40 -4.69 14.81 -17.84
CA HIS A 40 -5.95 15.56 -17.87
C HIS A 40 -6.76 15.49 -16.58
N ASN A 41 -6.16 15.03 -15.47
CA ASN A 41 -6.87 14.93 -14.20
C ASN A 41 -7.24 16.33 -13.69
N ARG A 42 -8.53 16.70 -13.79
CA ARG A 42 -9.03 18.02 -13.43
C ARG A 42 -10.32 17.94 -12.61
N LEU A 43 -10.49 18.90 -11.71
CA LEU A 43 -11.76 19.21 -11.05
C LEU A 43 -12.73 19.87 -12.06
N PRO A 44 -14.03 19.98 -11.73
CA PRO A 44 -15.01 20.65 -12.60
C PRO A 44 -14.64 22.09 -12.96
N ASP A 45 -13.90 22.78 -12.09
CA ASP A 45 -13.39 24.14 -12.30
C ASP A 45 -12.10 24.21 -13.16
N GLY A 46 -11.61 23.07 -13.66
CA GLY A 46 -10.43 22.97 -14.50
C GLY A 46 -9.09 22.87 -13.76
N ARG A 47 -9.06 23.04 -12.43
CA ARG A 47 -7.81 22.86 -11.65
C ARG A 47 -7.35 21.41 -11.70
N LYS A 48 -6.04 21.18 -11.84
CA LYS A 48 -5.48 19.81 -11.84
C LYS A 48 -5.70 19.16 -10.48
N THR A 49 -5.97 17.85 -10.43
CA THR A 49 -6.14 17.11 -9.18
C THR A 49 -5.50 15.73 -9.24
N TRP A 50 -5.15 15.20 -8.08
CA TRP A 50 -4.71 13.81 -7.90
C TRP A 50 -5.74 12.97 -7.13
N GLU A 51 -6.93 13.50 -6.85
CA GLU A 51 -7.89 12.88 -5.93
C GLU A 51 -9.15 12.43 -6.68
N GLY A 52 -9.46 11.14 -6.58
CA GLY A 52 -10.64 10.53 -7.18
C GLY A 52 -10.41 9.06 -7.56
N PRO A 53 -11.46 8.21 -7.50
CA PRO A 53 -11.33 6.77 -7.78
C PRO A 53 -10.89 6.48 -9.22
N GLN A 54 -11.25 7.35 -10.17
CA GLN A 54 -10.86 7.23 -11.57
C GLN A 54 -9.35 7.27 -11.82
N PHE A 55 -8.56 7.74 -10.85
CA PHE A 55 -7.09 7.79 -10.96
C PHE A 55 -6.39 6.52 -10.50
N THR A 56 -7.14 5.54 -9.98
CA THR A 56 -6.62 4.21 -9.64
C THR A 56 -7.05 3.19 -10.68
N ASP A 57 -6.11 2.37 -11.14
CA ASP A 57 -6.40 1.19 -11.92
C ASP A 57 -6.78 0.04 -10.97
N PHE A 58 -8.06 -0.01 -10.61
CA PHE A 58 -8.56 -1.02 -9.67
C PHE A 58 -8.48 -2.45 -10.19
N ALA A 59 -8.52 -2.66 -11.51
CA ALA A 59 -8.32 -3.98 -12.09
C ALA A 59 -6.86 -4.44 -11.90
N LYS A 60 -5.90 -3.53 -12.14
CA LYS A 60 -4.49 -3.82 -11.87
C LYS A 60 -4.22 -4.03 -10.38
N LEU A 61 -4.83 -3.22 -9.50
CA LEU A 61 -4.73 -3.41 -8.05
C LEU A 61 -5.28 -4.78 -7.64
N HIS A 62 -6.45 -5.17 -8.16
CA HIS A 62 -7.04 -6.49 -7.91
C HIS A 62 -6.09 -7.63 -8.29
N ALA A 63 -5.50 -7.58 -9.49
CA ALA A 63 -4.54 -8.58 -9.94
C ALA A 63 -3.32 -8.68 -9.01
N SER A 64 -2.76 -7.55 -8.57
CA SER A 64 -1.65 -7.53 -7.60
C SER A 64 -2.03 -8.11 -6.25
N LEU A 65 -3.27 -7.93 -5.80
CA LEU A 65 -3.75 -8.52 -4.53
C LEU A 65 -3.92 -10.03 -4.63
N LEU A 66 -4.44 -10.55 -5.76
CA LEU A 66 -4.53 -11.98 -5.99
C LEU A 66 -3.15 -12.65 -6.03
N ASP A 67 -2.20 -12.04 -6.76
CA ASP A 67 -0.81 -12.50 -6.81
C ASP A 67 -0.19 -12.52 -5.40
N ALA A 68 -0.31 -11.43 -4.65
CA ALA A 68 0.19 -11.34 -3.28
C ALA A 68 -0.44 -12.41 -2.35
N ARG A 69 -1.75 -12.63 -2.44
CA ARG A 69 -2.46 -13.66 -1.65
C ARG A 69 -2.01 -15.08 -1.99
N SER A 70 -1.55 -15.32 -3.22
CA SER A 70 -1.02 -16.63 -3.62
C SER A 70 0.38 -16.93 -3.08
N CYS A 71 1.14 -15.90 -2.70
CA CYS A 71 2.55 -16.03 -2.33
C CYS A 71 2.85 -15.73 -0.84
N CYS A 72 1.92 -15.10 -0.12
CA CYS A 72 2.14 -14.67 1.26
C CYS A 72 1.01 -15.08 2.20
N ALA A 73 1.36 -15.35 3.47
CA ALA A 73 0.39 -15.67 4.51
C ALA A 73 -0.51 -14.49 4.89
N CYS A 74 -0.03 -13.25 4.73
CA CYS A 74 -0.79 -12.03 4.95
C CYS A 74 -0.50 -11.03 3.83
N VAL A 75 -1.52 -10.28 3.42
CA VAL A 75 -1.38 -9.14 2.51
C VAL A 75 -1.91 -7.90 3.23
N VAL A 76 -1.06 -6.89 3.35
CA VAL A 76 -1.47 -5.57 3.83
C VAL A 76 -1.60 -4.66 2.63
N VAL A 77 -2.80 -4.13 2.40
CA VAL A 77 -3.06 -3.13 1.36
C VAL A 77 -3.38 -1.78 1.99
N ASP A 78 -2.80 -0.70 1.46
CA ASP A 78 -3.15 0.65 1.86
C ASP A 78 -3.43 1.58 0.69
N GLY A 79 -4.32 2.54 0.92
CA GLY A 79 -4.76 3.42 -0.14
C GLY A 79 -5.83 4.43 0.26
N TYR A 80 -6.02 5.45 -0.57
CA TYR A 80 -7.09 6.44 -0.39
C TYR A 80 -8.27 6.05 -1.26
N LEU A 81 -9.49 6.15 -0.73
CA LEU A 81 -10.70 5.70 -1.43
C LEU A 81 -10.68 4.19 -1.79
N LEU A 82 -9.97 3.39 -1.00
CA LEU A 82 -9.67 1.99 -1.32
C LEU A 82 -10.93 1.12 -1.53
N LEU A 83 -12.03 1.45 -0.86
CA LEU A 83 -13.30 0.71 -0.96
C LEU A 83 -14.14 1.08 -2.20
N ASP A 84 -13.73 2.07 -3.00
CA ASP A 84 -14.28 2.29 -4.35
C ASP A 84 -13.81 1.22 -5.35
N CYS A 85 -13.03 0.23 -4.91
CA CYS A 85 -12.59 -0.87 -5.75
C CYS A 85 -13.73 -1.80 -6.19
N LEU A 86 -13.41 -2.68 -7.14
CA LEU A 86 -14.33 -3.69 -7.66
C LEU A 86 -14.95 -4.52 -6.52
N PRO A 87 -16.24 -4.91 -6.59
CA PRO A 87 -16.89 -5.72 -5.57
C PRO A 87 -16.10 -6.98 -5.18
N GLU A 88 -15.51 -7.66 -6.17
CA GLU A 88 -14.71 -8.87 -5.99
C GLU A 88 -13.40 -8.57 -5.26
N THR A 89 -12.81 -7.39 -5.46
CA THR A 89 -11.64 -6.94 -4.69
C THR A 89 -11.99 -6.75 -3.22
N ARG A 90 -13.17 -6.18 -2.92
CA ARG A 90 -13.60 -5.96 -1.52
C ARG A 90 -13.77 -7.27 -0.77
N GLN A 91 -14.23 -8.31 -1.44
CA GLN A 91 -14.36 -9.66 -0.86
C GLN A 91 -13.01 -10.27 -0.46
N LEU A 92 -11.88 -9.73 -0.95
CA LEU A 92 -10.54 -10.17 -0.53
C LEU A 92 -10.11 -9.58 0.82
N PHE A 93 -10.87 -8.66 1.42
CA PHE A 93 -10.49 -7.98 2.65
C PHE A 93 -11.06 -8.68 3.87
N ASP A 94 -10.21 -9.39 4.61
CA ASP A 94 -10.58 -10.03 5.87
C ASP A 94 -10.84 -9.00 6.98
N HIS A 95 -10.08 -7.90 6.98
CA HIS A 95 -10.23 -6.78 7.90
C HIS A 95 -10.06 -5.42 7.20
N ILE A 96 -10.84 -4.42 7.64
CA ILE A 96 -10.77 -3.06 7.13
C ILE A 96 -10.50 -2.10 8.30
N LEU A 97 -9.30 -1.52 8.31
CA LEU A 97 -8.90 -0.43 9.20
C LEU A 97 -9.07 0.93 8.50
N TRP A 98 -9.79 1.85 9.13
CA TRP A 98 -9.97 3.22 8.64
C TRP A 98 -9.22 4.22 9.50
N VAL A 99 -8.22 4.86 8.92
CA VAL A 99 -7.44 5.90 9.58
C VAL A 99 -8.18 7.23 9.50
N GLU A 100 -8.85 7.61 10.59
CA GLU A 100 -9.47 8.91 10.70
C GLU A 100 -8.43 10.02 10.89
N CYS A 101 -8.73 11.17 10.33
CA CYS A 101 -7.88 12.36 10.39
C CYS A 101 -8.74 13.58 10.10
N SER A 102 -8.50 14.70 10.78
CA SER A 102 -9.18 15.96 10.46
C SER A 102 -8.64 16.60 9.18
N LYS A 103 -9.44 17.45 8.54
CA LYS A 103 -9.06 18.25 7.37
C LYS A 103 -7.83 19.10 7.67
N GLU A 104 -7.80 19.70 8.86
CA GLU A 104 -6.74 20.58 9.34
C GLU A 104 -5.42 19.83 9.52
N LEU A 105 -5.48 18.60 10.04
CA LEU A 105 -4.30 17.75 10.20
C LEU A 105 -3.79 17.25 8.85
N VAL A 106 -4.69 16.89 7.92
CA VAL A 106 -4.33 16.55 6.53
C VAL A 106 -3.62 17.72 5.85
N ALA A 107 -4.14 18.94 5.97
CA ALA A 107 -3.53 20.15 5.42
C ALA A 107 -2.16 20.44 6.04
N THR A 108 -2.06 20.41 7.37
CA THR A 108 -0.80 20.62 8.10
C THR A 108 0.26 19.61 7.67
N ARG A 109 -0.08 18.32 7.65
CA ARG A 109 0.85 17.25 7.23
C ARG A 109 1.27 17.40 5.79
N ARG A 110 0.36 17.78 4.91
CA ARG A 110 0.67 18.01 3.50
C ARG A 110 1.62 19.19 3.31
N GLN A 111 1.35 20.32 3.96
CA GLN A 111 2.23 21.50 3.92
C GLN A 111 3.64 21.20 4.43
N ALA A 112 3.76 20.31 5.43
CA ALA A 112 5.05 19.91 5.99
C ALA A 112 5.85 18.92 5.12
N ARG A 113 5.26 18.32 4.06
CA ARG A 113 5.98 17.39 3.18
C ARG A 113 7.04 18.13 2.38
N LYS A 114 8.31 17.89 2.73
CA LYS A 114 9.48 18.37 1.99
C LYS A 114 9.73 17.54 0.73
N ASN A 115 8.80 17.55 -0.22
CA ASN A 115 8.98 16.86 -1.50
C ASN A 115 8.93 17.88 -2.64
N GLY A 116 10.01 17.95 -3.45
CA GLY A 116 9.97 18.63 -4.74
C GLY A 116 8.88 18.05 -5.67
N ARG A 117 8.56 18.80 -6.74
CA ARG A 117 7.59 18.50 -7.83
C ARG A 117 6.83 17.16 -7.67
N GLY A 118 5.62 17.18 -7.10
CA GLY A 118 4.72 16.02 -7.16
C GLY A 118 3.77 15.78 -5.98
N ASP A 119 3.87 16.49 -4.86
CA ASP A 119 2.96 16.26 -3.72
C ASP A 119 1.51 16.70 -4.03
N PHE A 120 1.35 17.87 -4.66
CA PHE A 120 0.10 18.36 -5.23
C PHE A 120 0.39 19.29 -6.44
N PRO A 121 -0.60 19.64 -7.27
CA PRO A 121 -0.41 20.47 -8.45
C PRO A 121 -0.18 21.95 -8.09
N THR A 122 0.99 22.30 -7.55
CA THR A 122 1.30 23.65 -7.02
C THR A 122 1.08 24.81 -8.01
N GLN A 123 1.07 24.54 -9.31
CA GLN A 123 0.71 25.53 -10.34
C GLN A 123 -0.79 25.89 -10.39
N CYS A 124 -1.66 25.14 -9.70
CA CYS A 124 -3.11 25.34 -9.70
C CYS A 124 -3.67 25.78 -8.33
N TYR A 125 -2.82 25.88 -7.30
CA TYR A 125 -3.23 26.13 -5.92
C TYR A 125 -2.20 27.02 -5.22
N ARG A 126 -2.63 27.96 -4.39
CA ARG A 126 -1.72 28.84 -3.63
C ARG A 126 -0.86 28.07 -2.64
N ASP A 127 -1.45 27.11 -1.95
CA ASP A 127 -0.78 26.30 -0.92
C ASP A 127 -1.44 24.91 -0.78
N ALA A 128 -0.91 24.10 0.14
CA ALA A 128 -1.44 22.76 0.40
C ALA A 128 -2.84 22.79 1.02
N ARG A 129 -3.19 23.87 1.75
CA ARG A 129 -4.50 23.99 2.40
C ARG A 129 -5.59 24.20 1.37
N GLU A 130 -5.36 25.07 0.39
CA GLU A 130 -6.27 25.27 -0.74
C GLU A 130 -6.48 23.96 -1.53
N TYR A 131 -5.41 23.21 -1.78
CA TYR A 131 -5.53 21.90 -2.44
C TYR A 131 -6.36 20.91 -1.62
N VAL A 132 -6.18 20.88 -0.29
CA VAL A 132 -6.96 20.00 0.58
C VAL A 132 -8.44 20.39 0.58
N GLU A 133 -8.75 21.68 0.68
CA GLU A 133 -10.11 22.22 0.65
C GLU A 133 -10.82 21.90 -0.67
N ALA A 134 -10.13 22.08 -1.80
CA ALA A 134 -10.72 21.99 -3.13
C ALA A 134 -10.75 20.57 -3.72
N ALA A 135 -9.79 19.71 -3.37
CA ALA A 135 -9.62 18.41 -4.00
C ALA A 135 -9.66 17.24 -3.01
N VAL A 136 -8.81 17.26 -1.97
CA VAL A 136 -8.64 16.10 -1.08
C VAL A 136 -9.88 15.84 -0.23
N TRP A 137 -10.38 16.88 0.44
CA TRP A 137 -11.45 16.75 1.40
C TRP A 137 -12.79 16.43 0.73
N PRO A 138 -13.19 17.11 -0.37
CA PRO A 138 -14.42 16.73 -1.08
C PRO A 138 -14.37 15.30 -1.62
N ALA A 139 -13.22 14.84 -2.12
CA ALA A 139 -13.06 13.45 -2.56
C ALA A 139 -13.19 12.46 -1.38
N HIS A 140 -12.63 12.82 -0.21
CA HIS A 140 -12.73 12.01 1.00
C HIS A 140 -14.17 11.94 1.54
N GLU A 141 -14.88 13.06 1.62
CA GLU A 141 -16.28 13.11 2.07
C GLU A 141 -17.20 12.33 1.15
N ALA A 142 -17.04 12.50 -0.16
CA ALA A 142 -17.78 11.73 -1.15
C ALA A 142 -17.51 10.21 -0.99
N TYR A 143 -16.27 9.83 -0.69
CA TYR A 143 -15.92 8.44 -0.39
C TYR A 143 -16.56 7.94 0.90
N VAL A 144 -16.48 8.70 2.00
CA VAL A 144 -17.17 8.37 3.26
C VAL A 144 -18.65 8.10 3.00
N SER A 145 -19.33 9.02 2.33
CA SER A 145 -20.76 8.89 2.01
C SER A 145 -21.07 7.67 1.15
N ARG A 146 -20.20 7.32 0.19
CA ARG A 146 -20.41 6.13 -0.66
C ARG A 146 -20.27 4.83 0.13
N VAL A 147 -19.28 4.75 1.02
CA VAL A 147 -18.90 3.46 1.63
C VAL A 147 -19.38 3.30 3.07
N GLU A 148 -20.08 4.30 3.59
CA GLU A 148 -20.79 4.22 4.85
C GLU A 148 -21.80 3.06 4.80
N GLY A 149 -21.71 2.16 5.77
CA GLY A 149 -22.53 0.95 5.83
C GLY A 149 -22.16 -0.19 4.87
N MET A 150 -21.20 -0.01 3.96
CA MET A 150 -20.84 -1.06 2.98
C MET A 150 -20.04 -2.24 3.58
N SER A 151 -19.29 -2.02 4.65
CA SER A 151 -18.49 -3.07 5.29
C SER A 151 -18.23 -2.75 6.75
N ALA A 152 -18.18 -3.79 7.58
CA ALA A 152 -17.69 -3.66 8.95
C ALA A 152 -16.25 -3.15 8.90
N CYS A 153 -16.02 -1.97 9.49
CA CYS A 153 -14.74 -1.30 9.45
C CYS A 153 -14.38 -0.81 10.84
N GLU A 154 -13.18 -1.15 11.30
CA GLU A 154 -12.64 -0.60 12.53
C GLU A 154 -12.08 0.80 12.25
N ARG A 155 -12.71 1.81 12.84
CA ARG A 155 -12.26 3.20 12.79
C ARG A 155 -11.16 3.43 13.82
N LEU A 156 -10.05 4.00 13.35
CA LEU A 156 -8.89 4.40 14.13
C LEU A 156 -8.94 5.93 14.32
N PRO A 157 -9.32 6.41 15.52
CA PRO A 157 -9.61 7.82 15.78
C PRO A 157 -8.50 8.79 15.39
N ALA A 158 -8.88 10.01 15.02
CA ALA A 158 -7.96 11.08 14.64
C ALA A 158 -6.97 11.48 15.75
N GLY A 159 -7.34 11.30 17.02
CA GLY A 159 -6.50 11.61 18.18
C GLY A 159 -5.48 10.53 18.55
N GLU A 160 -5.56 9.33 17.97
CA GLU A 160 -4.62 8.25 18.28
C GLU A 160 -3.27 8.46 17.56
N GLY A 161 -2.18 8.26 18.30
CA GLY A 161 -0.81 8.24 17.77
C GLY A 161 -0.49 6.97 16.97
N GLU A 162 0.69 6.95 16.33
CA GLU A 162 1.11 5.84 15.47
C GLU A 162 1.18 4.50 16.22
N ASP A 163 1.75 4.49 17.43
CA ASP A 163 1.86 3.27 18.26
C ASP A 163 0.50 2.75 18.69
N GLN A 164 -0.41 3.63 19.10
CA GLN A 164 -1.77 3.23 19.49
C GLN A 164 -2.47 2.54 18.32
N ARG A 165 -2.46 3.17 17.14
CA ARG A 165 -3.05 2.61 15.92
C ARG A 165 -2.41 1.28 15.51
N LEU A 166 -1.09 1.16 15.66
CA LEU A 166 -0.38 -0.08 15.40
C LEU A 166 -0.81 -1.19 16.35
N GLN A 167 -0.93 -0.91 17.66
CA GLN A 167 -1.40 -1.90 18.62
C GLN A 167 -2.83 -2.37 18.30
N ARG A 168 -3.73 -1.45 17.91
CA ARG A 168 -5.07 -1.83 17.45
C ARG A 168 -5.03 -2.77 16.25
N ALA A 169 -4.23 -2.42 15.25
CA ALA A 169 -4.06 -3.22 14.05
C ALA A 169 -3.50 -4.62 14.35
N LEU A 170 -2.56 -4.72 15.29
CA LEU A 170 -1.96 -6.00 15.69
C LEU A 170 -2.95 -6.91 16.42
N ARG A 171 -3.89 -6.36 17.21
CA ARG A 171 -4.90 -7.18 17.91
C ARG A 171 -5.78 -8.00 16.98
N LEU A 172 -5.95 -7.57 15.72
CA LEU A 172 -6.65 -8.36 14.70
C LEU A 172 -5.95 -9.69 14.41
N PHE A 173 -4.67 -9.81 14.73
CA PHE A 173 -3.85 -10.97 14.47
C PHE A 173 -3.57 -11.83 15.70
N ASP A 174 -3.97 -11.43 16.92
CA ASP A 174 -3.58 -12.12 18.16
C ASP A 174 -3.99 -13.59 18.15
N GLY A 175 -5.25 -13.90 17.79
CA GLY A 175 -5.72 -15.29 17.68
C GLY A 175 -5.02 -16.06 16.56
N TRP A 176 -4.93 -15.44 15.37
CA TRP A 176 -4.36 -16.05 14.18
C TRP A 176 -2.86 -16.35 14.29
N LEU A 177 -2.09 -15.47 14.95
CA LEU A 177 -0.67 -15.69 15.22
C LEU A 177 -0.47 -16.68 16.38
N GLY A 178 -1.34 -16.67 17.40
CA GLY A 178 -1.29 -17.63 18.49
C GLY A 178 -1.41 -19.07 18.00
N GLU A 179 -2.42 -19.36 17.18
CA GLU A 179 -2.63 -20.69 16.57
C GLU A 179 -1.41 -21.16 15.75
N ARG A 180 -0.79 -20.26 15.00
CA ARG A 180 0.38 -20.56 14.16
C ARG A 180 1.67 -20.71 14.95
N SER A 181 1.76 -20.08 16.11
CA SER A 181 2.89 -20.26 17.03
C SER A 181 2.82 -21.62 17.74
N HIS A 182 1.61 -22.11 18.03
CA HIS A 182 1.40 -23.43 18.63
C HIS A 182 1.49 -24.59 17.64
N ALA A 183 1.20 -24.37 16.36
CA ALA A 183 1.37 -25.39 15.31
C ALA A 183 2.84 -25.70 14.95
N ALA A 184 3.81 -24.96 15.51
CA ALA A 184 5.22 -25.01 15.12
C ALA A 184 6.15 -25.48 16.27
N ALA A 185 6.02 -26.73 16.75
CA ALA A 185 7.12 -27.52 17.34
C ALA A 185 6.74 -29.00 17.62
N PRO A 186 7.67 -29.98 17.57
CA PRO A 186 8.89 -30.03 16.74
C PRO A 186 9.11 -31.39 16.02
N SER A 187 9.84 -31.41 14.91
CA SER A 187 10.80 -32.48 14.61
C SER A 187 11.80 -32.09 13.50
N GLY A 188 13.07 -32.43 13.72
CA GLY A 188 14.06 -32.66 12.67
C GLY A 188 14.84 -31.46 12.15
N GLY A 189 16.12 -31.36 12.53
CA GLY A 189 17.06 -30.38 12.01
C GLY A 189 17.24 -30.46 10.49
N GLY A 190 17.07 -29.30 9.86
CA GLY A 190 17.42 -29.05 8.46
C GLY A 190 17.27 -27.55 8.23
N GLY A 191 18.38 -26.86 7.96
CA GLY A 191 18.47 -25.41 7.91
C GLY A 191 17.31 -24.73 7.20
N VAL A 192 16.55 -23.92 7.94
CA VAL A 192 15.46 -23.09 7.42
C VAL A 192 16.07 -22.01 6.51
N ARG A 193 16.07 -22.25 5.20
CA ARG A 193 16.29 -21.18 4.23
C ARG A 193 15.06 -20.28 4.25
N ALA A 194 15.23 -19.04 4.69
CA ALA A 194 14.23 -18.00 4.74
C ALA A 194 13.52 -17.80 3.38
N ARG A 195 12.36 -18.43 3.18
CA ARG A 195 11.43 -18.09 2.10
C ARG A 195 10.65 -16.86 2.52
N GLY A 196 11.14 -15.69 2.13
CA GLY A 196 10.51 -14.40 2.41
C GLY A 196 11.44 -13.20 2.24
N ALA A 197 12.74 -13.41 2.13
CA ALA A 197 13.69 -12.33 1.86
C ALA A 197 13.65 -11.95 0.37
N ARG A 198 13.10 -10.77 0.06
CA ARG A 198 13.27 -10.12 -1.25
C ARG A 198 14.76 -9.88 -1.47
N GLN A 199 15.31 -10.39 -2.57
CA GLN A 199 16.72 -10.14 -2.91
C GLN A 199 16.78 -8.92 -3.82
N TYR A 200 17.21 -7.78 -3.27
CA TYR A 200 17.42 -6.59 -4.08
C TYR A 200 18.54 -6.80 -5.09
N ILE A 201 18.31 -6.34 -6.31
CA ILE A 201 19.25 -6.42 -7.42
C ILE A 201 19.59 -5.00 -7.88
N GLU A 202 20.85 -4.78 -8.21
CA GLU A 202 21.23 -3.61 -8.99
C GLU A 202 20.83 -3.89 -10.42
N CYS A 203 20.06 -3.00 -11.05
CA CYS A 203 19.62 -3.17 -12.43
C CYS A 203 19.81 -1.83 -13.14
N PRO A 204 20.88 -1.69 -13.95
CA PRO A 204 21.09 -0.51 -14.78
C PRO A 204 19.88 -0.25 -15.68
N TYR A 205 19.61 1.02 -15.99
CA TYR A 205 18.42 1.40 -16.77
C TYR A 205 18.26 0.65 -18.10
N LYS A 206 19.39 0.34 -18.76
CA LYS A 206 19.44 -0.46 -20.00
C LYS A 206 18.92 -1.91 -19.86
N HIS A 207 18.94 -2.47 -18.65
CA HIS A 207 18.57 -3.86 -18.38
C HIS A 207 17.19 -4.01 -17.71
N LYS A 208 16.47 -2.91 -17.46
CA LYS A 208 15.19 -2.92 -16.74
C LYS A 208 14.11 -3.79 -17.39
N GLU A 209 14.02 -3.78 -18.72
CA GLU A 209 12.98 -4.54 -19.44
C GLU A 209 13.29 -6.04 -19.42
N ALA A 210 14.57 -6.41 -19.53
CA ALA A 210 15.03 -7.79 -19.39
C ALA A 210 14.82 -8.31 -17.96
N ALA A 211 15.18 -7.53 -16.94
CA ALA A 211 14.96 -7.88 -15.54
C ALA A 211 13.45 -8.07 -15.25
N LYS A 212 12.60 -7.18 -15.77
CA LYS A 212 11.15 -7.29 -15.64
C LYS A 212 10.60 -8.54 -16.35
N ALA A 213 11.10 -8.87 -17.54
CA ALA A 213 10.73 -10.08 -18.27
C ALA A 213 11.12 -11.36 -17.50
N LEU A 214 12.19 -11.30 -16.71
CA LEU A 214 12.67 -12.38 -15.85
C LEU A 214 12.02 -12.38 -14.45
N GLY A 215 10.98 -11.57 -14.25
CA GLY A 215 10.19 -11.57 -13.01
C GLY A 215 10.68 -10.62 -11.91
N ALA A 216 11.61 -9.71 -12.19
CA ALA A 216 11.97 -8.67 -11.23
C ALA A 216 10.82 -7.70 -10.99
N ARG A 217 10.67 -7.28 -9.74
CA ARG A 217 9.69 -6.28 -9.31
C ARG A 217 10.41 -5.01 -8.85
N TRP A 218 9.77 -3.86 -9.03
CA TRP A 218 10.30 -2.58 -8.58
C TRP A 218 9.73 -2.22 -7.21
N ASP A 219 10.61 -1.99 -6.23
CA ASP A 219 10.23 -1.44 -4.93
C ASP A 219 10.38 0.09 -5.00
N ALA A 220 9.25 0.80 -5.05
CA ALA A 220 9.24 2.25 -5.12
C ALA A 220 9.71 2.93 -3.81
N GLY A 221 9.57 2.25 -2.66
CA GLY A 221 10.02 2.75 -1.37
C GLY A 221 11.54 2.70 -1.25
N GLN A 222 12.16 1.60 -1.66
CA GLN A 222 13.62 1.44 -1.69
C GLN A 222 14.27 2.02 -2.95
N LYS A 223 13.48 2.34 -3.97
CA LYS A 223 13.92 2.74 -5.31
C LYS A 223 14.90 1.73 -5.92
N ARG A 224 14.59 0.44 -5.76
CA ARG A 224 15.45 -0.66 -6.22
C ARG A 224 14.61 -1.76 -6.85
N TRP A 225 15.22 -2.48 -7.79
CA TRP A 225 14.67 -3.72 -8.30
C TRP A 225 14.91 -4.85 -7.30
N TYR A 226 14.03 -5.84 -7.26
CA TYR A 226 14.22 -7.04 -6.47
C TYR A 226 13.71 -8.29 -7.18
N ALA A 227 14.36 -9.41 -6.88
CA ALA A 227 13.88 -10.75 -7.23
C ALA A 227 12.86 -11.19 -6.16
N PRO A 228 11.58 -11.39 -6.50
CA PRO A 228 10.56 -11.79 -5.54
C PRO A 228 10.83 -13.23 -5.06
N SER A 229 10.40 -13.57 -3.85
CA SER A 229 10.80 -14.82 -3.17
C SER A 229 10.22 -16.10 -3.80
N ASP A 230 9.13 -15.96 -4.53
CA ASP A 230 8.42 -16.98 -5.32
C ASP A 230 9.09 -17.27 -6.68
N LEU A 231 10.06 -16.45 -7.08
CA LEU A 231 10.78 -16.65 -8.33
C LEU A 231 11.54 -17.99 -8.31
N GLY A 232 11.23 -18.87 -9.27
CA GLY A 232 11.84 -20.19 -9.39
C GLY A 232 13.37 -20.11 -9.53
N PRO A 233 14.12 -21.15 -9.11
CA PRO A 233 15.59 -21.10 -9.08
C PRO A 233 16.24 -20.69 -10.40
N ALA A 234 15.78 -21.25 -11.52
CA ALA A 234 16.32 -20.96 -12.86
C ALA A 234 16.03 -19.51 -13.30
N GLN A 235 14.82 -19.00 -13.05
CA GLN A 235 14.47 -17.61 -13.36
C GLN A 235 15.24 -16.64 -12.48
N ARG A 236 15.46 -16.98 -11.21
CA ARG A 236 16.27 -16.20 -10.28
C ARG A 236 17.72 -16.11 -10.74
N GLU A 237 18.31 -17.23 -11.15
CA GLU A 237 19.67 -17.25 -11.67
C GLU A 237 19.79 -16.39 -12.94
N ALA A 238 18.87 -16.56 -13.89
CA ALA A 238 18.81 -15.74 -15.10
C ALA A 238 18.65 -14.25 -14.78
N LEU A 239 17.78 -13.91 -13.81
CA LEU A 239 17.57 -12.54 -13.38
C LEU A 239 18.83 -11.93 -12.77
N LEU A 240 19.50 -12.65 -11.87
CA LEU A 240 20.73 -12.19 -11.24
C LEU A 240 21.88 -12.04 -12.25
N ALA A 241 21.92 -12.89 -13.27
CA ALA A 241 22.87 -12.77 -14.37
C ALA A 241 22.58 -11.56 -15.27
N ALA A 242 21.30 -11.30 -15.59
CA ALA A 242 20.90 -10.18 -16.45
C ALA A 242 20.96 -8.80 -15.76
N ALA A 243 21.01 -8.78 -14.43
CA ALA A 243 21.05 -7.57 -13.62
C ALA A 243 22.49 -7.04 -13.39
N ARG A 244 23.51 -7.90 -13.52
CA ARG A 244 24.93 -7.54 -13.48
C ARG A 244 25.37 -6.86 -14.79
#